data_AF-A0A2V7YPE3-F1
#
_entry.id   AF-A0A2V7YPE3-F1
#
_cell.length_a   1.000
_cell.length_b   1.000
_cell.length_c   1.000
_cell.angle_alpha   90.00
_cell.angle_beta   90.00
_cell.angle_gamma   90.00
#
_symmetry.space_group_name_H-M   'P 1'
#
loop_
_entity.id
_entity.type
_entity.pdbx_description
1 polymer ?
#
loop_
_entity_poly.entity_id
_entity_poly.type
_entity_poly.pdbx_seq_one_letter_code
_entity_poly.pdbx_strand_id
1 'polypeptide(L)'
;MKRFVPYLACVVGLILTAILLPLFNAAQPKGIRLTRGDAIPVADRAAREVGIPVDRSWRTLSWSDSPILNKELETNADLRRRANDDLVLGPRLGGYRRMYYRRGLEKNPPYGYVVVDPRSGDVLTARRRLRPEEADKKLTEAQLRPRAEAFVHSRNFPGAPSPRFESARPTEYRARTDWAF
;
A
#
# COMPACT_ATOMS: atom_id res chain seq x y z
N MET A 1 -34.04 -14.98 -37.55
CA MET A 1 -33.83 -14.38 -36.21
C MET A 1 -32.89 -15.17 -35.29
N LYS A 2 -32.79 -16.51 -35.38
CA LYS A 2 -31.92 -17.33 -34.48
C LYS A 2 -30.41 -17.02 -34.54
N ARG A 3 -29.90 -16.46 -35.66
CA ARG A 3 -28.47 -16.13 -35.83
C ARG A 3 -27.99 -14.93 -35.00
N PHE A 4 -28.90 -14.04 -34.59
CA PHE A 4 -28.55 -12.82 -33.85
C PHE A 4 -28.66 -12.98 -32.33
N VAL A 5 -29.33 -14.02 -31.87
CA VAL A 5 -29.48 -14.37 -30.44
C VAL A 5 -28.15 -14.44 -29.69
N PRO A 6 -27.07 -15.09 -30.19
CA PRO A 6 -25.79 -15.14 -29.47
C PRO A 6 -25.11 -13.76 -29.36
N TYR A 7 -25.21 -12.92 -30.39
CA TYR A 7 -24.68 -11.56 -30.35
C TYR A 7 -25.45 -10.69 -29.35
N LEU A 8 -26.78 -10.83 -29.33
CA LEU A 8 -27.63 -10.11 -28.40
C LEU A 8 -27.35 -10.54 -26.95
N ALA A 9 -27.18 -11.83 -26.70
CA ALA A 9 -26.79 -12.36 -25.39
C ALA A 9 -25.40 -11.86 -24.95
N CYS A 10 -24.45 -11.75 -25.87
CA CYS A 10 -23.11 -11.20 -25.58
C CYS A 10 -23.19 -9.71 -25.18
N VAL A 11 -23.93 -8.90 -25.94
CA VAL A 11 -24.14 -7.48 -25.63
C VAL A 11 -24.85 -7.31 -24.29
N VAL A 12 -25.90 -8.08 -24.02
CA VAL A 12 -26.60 -8.07 -22.73
C VAL A 12 -25.66 -8.47 -21.59
N GLY A 13 -24.83 -9.49 -21.78
CA GLY A 13 -23.82 -9.89 -20.80
C GLY A 13 -22.77 -8.81 -20.51
N LEU A 14 -22.28 -8.10 -21.53
CA LEU A 14 -21.36 -6.97 -21.36
C LEU A 14 -22.01 -5.81 -20.60
N ILE A 15 -23.27 -5.48 -20.93
CA ILE A 15 -24.03 -4.43 -20.24
C ILE A 15 -24.26 -4.81 -18.77
N LEU A 16 -24.71 -6.04 -18.50
CA LEU A 16 -24.90 -6.54 -17.13
C LEU A 16 -23.59 -6.51 -16.34
N THR A 17 -22.48 -6.94 -16.95
CA THR A 17 -21.17 -6.90 -16.29
C THR A 17 -20.77 -5.46 -15.99
N ALA A 18 -20.93 -4.53 -16.93
CA ALA A 18 -20.61 -3.12 -16.72
C ALA A 18 -21.48 -2.46 -15.62
N ILE A 19 -22.74 -2.86 -15.48
CA ILE A 19 -23.65 -2.37 -14.43
C ILE A 19 -23.36 -3.00 -13.07
N LEU A 20 -22.99 -4.29 -13.04
CA LEU A 20 -22.72 -5.02 -11.81
C LEU A 20 -21.30 -4.82 -11.28
N LEU A 21 -20.31 -4.52 -12.14
CA LEU A 21 -18.93 -4.34 -11.74
C LEU A 21 -18.72 -3.22 -10.69
N PRO A 22 -19.40 -2.05 -10.77
CA PRO A 22 -19.35 -1.03 -9.72
C PRO A 22 -20.01 -1.48 -8.41
N LEU A 23 -20.99 -2.38 -8.48
CA LEU A 23 -21.68 -2.96 -7.32
C LEU A 23 -20.89 -4.12 -6.69
N PHE A 24 -19.99 -4.73 -7.46
CA PHE A 24 -19.08 -5.75 -6.98
C PHE A 24 -18.03 -5.14 -6.04
N ASN A 25 -18.39 -5.06 -4.77
CA ASN A 25 -17.50 -4.62 -3.72
C ASN A 25 -16.57 -5.78 -3.34
N ALA A 26 -15.40 -5.87 -3.97
CA ALA A 26 -14.37 -6.84 -3.57
C ALA A 26 -14.10 -6.68 -2.07
N ALA A 27 -14.43 -7.70 -1.27
CA ALA A 27 -14.45 -7.78 0.19
C ALA A 27 -13.65 -6.67 0.90
N GLN A 28 -14.24 -5.47 0.94
CA GLN A 28 -13.67 -4.29 1.55
C GLN A 28 -14.43 -4.09 2.87
N PRO A 29 -13.75 -3.78 3.97
CA PRO A 29 -14.43 -3.59 5.25
C PRO A 29 -15.43 -2.45 5.19
N LYS A 30 -16.50 -2.55 5.97
CA LYS A 30 -17.51 -1.49 6.07
C LYS A 30 -16.89 -0.23 6.69
N GLY A 31 -17.37 0.96 6.30
CA GLY A 31 -16.90 2.24 6.85
C GLY A 31 -15.81 2.95 6.04
N ILE A 32 -15.43 2.40 4.87
CA ILE A 32 -14.63 3.10 3.86
C ILE A 32 -15.44 4.26 3.27
N ARG A 33 -14.79 5.42 3.07
CA ARG A 33 -15.41 6.61 2.48
C ARG A 33 -14.90 6.91 1.07
N LEU A 34 -13.67 6.52 0.79
CA LEU A 34 -13.03 6.75 -0.49
C LEU A 34 -13.13 5.53 -1.38
N THR A 35 -13.37 5.76 -2.66
CA THR A 35 -13.30 4.70 -3.65
C THR A 35 -11.85 4.45 -4.09
N ARG A 36 -11.65 3.35 -4.80
CA ARG A 36 -10.40 3.10 -5.54
C ARG A 36 -10.07 4.26 -6.48
N GLY A 37 -11.07 4.89 -7.11
CA GLY A 37 -10.89 6.03 -8.01
C GLY A 37 -10.32 7.26 -7.30
N ASP A 38 -10.76 7.51 -6.07
CA ASP A 38 -10.32 8.66 -5.26
C ASP A 38 -8.91 8.47 -4.69
N ALA A 39 -8.54 7.24 -4.34
CA ALA A 39 -7.22 6.92 -3.79
C ALA A 39 -6.09 7.03 -4.84
N ILE A 40 -6.41 6.85 -6.11
CA ILE A 40 -5.43 6.89 -7.22
C ILE A 40 -4.72 8.24 -7.35
N PRO A 41 -5.41 9.38 -7.51
CA PRO A 41 -4.75 10.67 -7.69
C PRO A 41 -3.93 11.06 -6.45
N VAL A 42 -4.42 10.75 -5.24
CA VAL A 42 -3.69 10.96 -3.98
C VAL A 42 -2.38 10.16 -3.99
N ALA A 43 -2.46 8.87 -4.33
CA ALA A 43 -1.31 8.00 -4.36
C ALA A 43 -0.30 8.39 -5.46
N ASP A 44 -0.77 8.81 -6.64
CA ASP A 44 0.09 9.25 -7.74
C ASP A 44 0.81 10.58 -7.40
N ARG A 45 0.13 11.51 -6.70
CA ARG A 45 0.76 12.74 -6.19
C ARG A 45 1.87 12.42 -5.20
N ALA A 46 1.58 11.65 -4.16
CA ALA A 46 2.55 11.27 -3.13
C ALA A 46 3.72 10.45 -3.71
N ALA A 47 3.48 9.63 -4.72
CA ALA A 47 4.53 8.89 -5.41
C ALA A 47 5.52 9.82 -6.13
N ARG A 48 5.02 10.88 -6.79
CA ARG A 48 5.87 11.89 -7.42
C ARG A 48 6.71 12.65 -6.38
N GLU A 49 6.12 13.00 -5.24
CA GLU A 49 6.82 13.67 -4.13
C GLU A 49 8.02 12.87 -3.61
N VAL A 50 7.92 11.54 -3.57
CA VAL A 50 9.04 10.65 -3.18
C VAL A 50 9.94 10.25 -4.37
N GLY A 51 9.75 10.85 -5.54
CA GLY A 51 10.58 10.65 -6.73
C GLY A 51 10.34 9.34 -7.48
N ILE A 52 9.15 8.75 -7.37
CA ILE A 52 8.76 7.59 -8.19
C ILE A 52 8.28 8.10 -9.57
N PRO A 53 8.82 7.56 -10.68
CA PRO A 53 8.39 7.97 -12.02
C PRO A 53 7.05 7.33 -12.39
N VAL A 54 5.95 7.95 -11.95
CA VAL A 54 4.58 7.45 -12.14
C VAL A 54 4.28 7.11 -13.60
N ASP A 55 4.63 7.99 -14.54
CA ASP A 55 4.29 7.85 -15.95
C ASP A 55 5.09 6.75 -16.67
N ARG A 56 6.26 6.38 -16.13
CA ARG A 56 7.09 5.27 -16.63
C ARG A 56 6.82 3.94 -15.93
N SER A 57 5.91 3.92 -14.96
CA SER A 57 5.63 2.76 -14.14
C SER A 57 4.44 1.92 -14.65
N TRP A 58 4.50 0.62 -14.40
CA TRP A 58 3.30 -0.22 -14.41
C TRP A 58 2.72 -0.22 -12.99
N ARG A 59 1.40 -0.05 -12.86
CA ARG A 59 0.76 0.29 -11.59
C ARG A 59 -0.31 -0.71 -11.24
N THR A 60 -0.38 -1.08 -9.98
CA THR A 60 -1.47 -1.89 -9.45
C THR A 60 -1.99 -1.26 -8.16
N LEU A 61 -3.30 -1.27 -7.98
CA LEU A 61 -3.93 -0.91 -6.72
C LEU A 61 -4.46 -2.19 -6.06
N SER A 62 -4.12 -2.41 -4.79
CA SER A 62 -4.68 -3.49 -3.98
C SER A 62 -5.16 -2.93 -2.64
N TRP A 63 -6.07 -3.64 -2.02
CA TRP A 63 -6.32 -3.47 -0.59
C TRP A 63 -5.14 -4.07 0.19
N SER A 64 -4.71 -3.41 1.25
CA SER A 64 -3.65 -3.90 2.14
C SER A 64 -4.19 -3.92 3.54
N ASP A 65 -4.38 -5.11 4.10
CA ASP A 65 -4.77 -5.33 5.48
C ASP A 65 -3.56 -5.27 6.43
N SER A 66 -3.86 -5.19 7.73
CA SER A 66 -2.87 -5.35 8.80
C SER A 66 -2.45 -6.82 8.90
N PRO A 67 -1.17 -7.17 8.67
CA PRO A 67 -0.68 -8.54 8.80
C PRO A 67 -0.82 -9.08 10.23
N ILE A 68 -0.68 -8.20 11.23
CA ILE A 68 -0.84 -8.55 12.65
C ILE A 68 -2.28 -8.94 12.91
N LEU A 69 -3.23 -8.12 12.47
CA LEU A 69 -4.65 -8.41 12.63
C LEU A 69 -5.02 -9.71 11.91
N ASN A 70 -4.55 -9.90 10.68
CA ASN A 70 -4.83 -11.11 9.92
C ASN A 70 -4.34 -12.37 10.63
N LYS A 71 -3.17 -12.32 11.27
CA LYS A 71 -2.63 -13.44 12.05
C LYS A 71 -3.50 -13.76 13.26
N GLU A 72 -3.95 -12.74 14.00
CA GLU A 72 -4.85 -12.93 15.16
C GLU A 72 -6.23 -13.48 14.76
N LEU A 73 -6.72 -13.12 13.56
CA LEU A 73 -8.04 -13.53 13.06
C LEU A 73 -8.01 -14.87 12.30
N GLU A 74 -6.84 -15.43 12.00
CA GLU A 74 -6.68 -16.57 11.10
C GLU A 74 -7.39 -17.83 11.60
N THR A 75 -7.33 -18.07 12.91
CA THR A 75 -7.86 -19.28 13.55
C THR A 75 -9.34 -19.18 13.92
N ASN A 76 -9.96 -17.99 13.84
CA ASN A 76 -11.34 -17.76 14.27
C ASN A 76 -12.18 -17.04 13.20
N ALA A 77 -12.92 -17.83 12.43
CA ALA A 77 -13.76 -17.34 11.33
C ALA A 77 -14.90 -16.41 11.78
N ASP A 78 -15.46 -16.61 12.98
CA ASP A 78 -16.52 -15.75 13.51
C ASP A 78 -15.97 -14.39 13.93
N LEU A 79 -14.80 -14.38 14.58
CA LEU A 79 -14.09 -13.15 14.95
C LEU A 79 -13.70 -12.35 13.70
N ARG A 80 -13.23 -13.04 12.65
CA ARG A 80 -12.92 -12.43 11.35
C ARG A 80 -14.15 -11.78 10.70
N ARG A 81 -15.31 -12.43 10.74
CA ARG A 81 -16.57 -11.86 10.23
C ARG A 81 -16.95 -10.59 11.00
N ARG A 82 -16.90 -10.63 12.33
CA ARG A 82 -17.17 -9.46 13.18
C ARG A 82 -16.20 -8.30 12.90
N ALA A 83 -14.91 -8.58 12.74
CA ALA A 83 -13.91 -7.56 12.42
C ALA A 83 -14.13 -6.90 11.05
N ASN A 84 -14.64 -7.65 10.06
CA ASN A 84 -15.01 -7.11 8.76
C ASN A 84 -16.28 -6.24 8.80
N ASP A 85 -17.22 -6.60 9.67
CA ASP A 85 -18.47 -5.84 9.87
C ASP A 85 -18.29 -4.61 10.77
N ASP A 86 -17.21 -4.58 11.55
CA ASP A 86 -16.82 -3.46 12.40
C ASP A 86 -16.38 -2.25 11.56
N LEU A 87 -17.12 -1.15 11.70
CA LEU A 87 -16.92 0.12 10.98
C LEU A 87 -15.59 0.82 11.32
N VAL A 88 -14.92 0.38 12.37
CA VAL A 88 -13.72 0.98 12.94
C VAL A 88 -12.50 0.13 12.62
N LEU A 89 -12.52 -1.18 12.92
CA LEU A 89 -11.34 -2.04 12.80
C LEU A 89 -10.84 -2.16 11.36
N GLY A 90 -11.71 -2.54 10.43
CA GLY A 90 -11.31 -2.79 9.04
C GLY A 90 -10.75 -1.54 8.33
N PRO A 91 -11.44 -0.38 8.35
CA PRO A 91 -10.95 0.84 7.72
C PRO A 91 -9.78 1.51 8.43
N ARG A 92 -9.56 1.26 9.74
CA ARG A 92 -8.38 1.78 10.46
C ARG A 92 -7.12 0.99 10.20
N LEU A 93 -7.26 -0.32 10.03
CA LEU A 93 -6.14 -1.26 9.94
C LEU A 93 -5.83 -1.70 8.51
N GLY A 94 -6.60 -1.22 7.53
CA GLY A 94 -6.35 -1.44 6.12
C GLY A 94 -6.26 -0.14 5.31
N GLY A 95 -5.77 -0.25 4.08
CA GLY A 95 -5.75 0.90 3.16
C GLY A 95 -5.45 0.55 1.72
N TYR A 96 -5.63 1.54 0.86
CA TYR A 96 -5.39 1.40 -0.57
C TYR A 96 -3.90 1.49 -0.86
N ARG A 97 -3.30 0.34 -1.20
CA ARG A 97 -1.89 0.23 -1.55
C ARG A 97 -1.70 0.28 -3.05
N ARG A 98 -1.03 1.33 -3.53
CA ARG A 98 -0.64 1.49 -4.92
C ARG A 98 0.83 1.16 -5.10
N MET A 99 1.08 0.15 -5.93
CA MET A 99 2.40 -0.35 -6.28
C MET A 99 2.86 0.23 -7.61
N TYR A 100 4.13 0.64 -7.68
CA TYR A 100 4.74 1.21 -8.88
C TYR A 100 5.89 0.32 -9.34
N TYR A 101 5.64 -0.48 -10.38
CA TYR A 101 6.59 -1.39 -10.99
C TYR A 101 7.35 -0.72 -12.13
N ARG A 102 8.54 -1.24 -12.44
CA ARG A 102 9.35 -0.81 -13.58
C ARG A 102 8.79 -1.47 -14.84
N ARG A 103 8.46 -0.70 -15.88
CA ARG A 103 8.00 -1.25 -17.17
C ARG A 103 9.17 -1.92 -17.90
N GLY A 104 8.91 -3.07 -18.52
CA GLY A 104 9.92 -3.78 -19.33
C GLY A 104 11.05 -4.44 -18.53
N LEU A 105 10.99 -4.43 -17.20
CA LEU A 105 11.94 -5.08 -16.30
C LEU A 105 11.19 -6.09 -15.40
N GLU A 106 11.95 -6.84 -14.61
CA GLU A 106 11.40 -7.70 -13.56
C GLU A 106 10.41 -6.96 -12.67
N LYS A 107 9.32 -7.66 -12.29
CA LYS A 107 8.31 -7.16 -11.34
C LYS A 107 8.92 -6.82 -9.98
N ASN A 108 10.12 -7.30 -9.67
CA ASN A 108 10.80 -7.06 -8.41
C ASN A 108 12.25 -6.57 -8.63
N PRO A 109 12.77 -5.68 -7.76
CA PRO A 109 12.02 -4.83 -6.85
C PRO A 109 11.26 -3.71 -7.61
N PRO A 110 10.02 -3.37 -7.20
CA PRO A 110 9.30 -2.21 -7.73
C PRO A 110 10.05 -0.89 -7.45
N TYR A 111 9.68 0.19 -8.13
CA TYR A 111 10.10 1.55 -7.74
C TYR A 111 9.68 1.88 -6.32
N GLY A 112 8.54 1.36 -5.85
CA GLY A 112 8.02 1.72 -4.54
C GLY A 112 6.53 1.49 -4.41
N TYR A 113 5.97 2.05 -3.34
CA TYR A 113 4.54 2.01 -3.09
C TYR A 113 4.05 3.16 -2.23
N VAL A 114 2.76 3.45 -2.35
CA VAL A 114 2.02 4.39 -1.52
C VAL A 114 0.83 3.68 -0.90
N VAL A 115 0.51 3.97 0.36
CA VAL A 115 -0.69 3.50 1.06
C VAL A 115 -1.52 4.71 1.46
N VAL A 116 -2.81 4.71 1.10
CA VAL A 116 -3.77 5.79 1.38
C VAL A 116 -4.82 5.30 2.39
N ASP A 117 -5.10 6.12 3.41
CA ASP A 117 -6.18 5.88 4.38
C ASP A 117 -7.52 5.94 3.62
N PRO A 118 -8.32 4.87 3.65
CA PRO A 118 -9.58 4.78 2.93
C PRO A 118 -10.71 5.65 3.52
N ARG A 119 -10.51 6.26 4.69
CA ARG A 119 -11.49 7.14 5.36
C ARG A 119 -11.19 8.62 5.18
N SER A 120 -9.92 9.02 5.33
CA SER A 120 -9.51 10.43 5.27
C SER A 120 -8.85 10.82 3.96
N GLY A 121 -8.27 9.86 3.24
CA GLY A 121 -7.44 10.13 2.06
C GLY A 121 -6.02 10.55 2.41
N ASP A 122 -5.64 10.43 3.67
CA ASP A 122 -4.27 10.72 4.10
C ASP A 122 -3.30 9.68 3.58
N VAL A 123 -2.06 10.11 3.32
CA VAL A 123 -0.98 9.21 2.92
C VAL A 123 -0.40 8.56 4.18
N LEU A 124 -0.77 7.31 4.43
CA LEU A 124 -0.24 6.52 5.55
C LEU A 124 1.23 6.15 5.34
N THR A 125 1.61 5.88 4.09
CA THR A 125 2.98 5.51 3.73
C THR A 125 3.27 5.91 2.30
N ALA A 126 4.44 6.50 2.05
CA ALA A 126 5.01 6.67 0.73
C ALA A 126 6.47 6.23 0.77
N ARG A 127 6.83 5.24 -0.05
CA ARG A 127 8.16 4.65 -0.03
C ARG A 127 8.68 4.43 -1.44
N ARG A 128 9.83 5.06 -1.76
CA ARG A 128 10.66 4.70 -2.91
C ARG A 128 11.68 3.63 -2.50
N ARG A 129 11.91 2.66 -3.37
CA ARG A 129 12.95 1.63 -3.27
C ARG A 129 14.01 1.93 -4.32
N LEU A 130 15.22 2.18 -3.85
CA LEU A 130 16.39 2.35 -4.70
C LEU A 130 17.01 0.98 -4.98
N ARG A 131 17.46 0.76 -6.22
CA ARG A 131 18.37 -0.34 -6.53
C ARG A 131 19.80 0.04 -6.12
N PRO A 132 20.69 -0.95 -5.89
CA PRO A 132 22.12 -0.67 -5.66
C PRO A 132 22.73 0.21 -6.76
N GLU A 133 22.34 -0.05 -8.03
CA GLU A 133 22.73 0.71 -9.23
C GLU A 133 22.30 2.20 -9.19
N GLU A 134 21.23 2.52 -8.45
CA GLU A 134 20.60 3.86 -8.39
C GLU A 134 20.98 4.61 -7.11
N ALA A 135 21.71 3.97 -6.21
CA ALA A 135 22.16 4.59 -4.98
C ALA A 135 23.38 5.45 -5.30
N ASP A 136 23.14 6.67 -5.78
CA ASP A 136 24.16 7.70 -5.90
C ASP A 136 24.67 8.05 -4.48
N LYS A 137 25.71 7.33 -4.06
CA LYS A 137 26.42 7.42 -2.78
C LYS A 137 25.65 6.87 -1.58
N LYS A 138 26.27 5.95 -0.85
CA LYS A 138 25.87 5.61 0.52
C LYS A 138 25.99 6.89 1.36
N LEU A 139 24.87 7.50 1.72
CA LEU A 139 24.84 8.65 2.62
C LEU A 139 25.51 8.26 3.94
N THR A 140 26.38 9.12 4.45
CA THR A 140 27.05 8.87 5.73
C THR A 140 26.06 9.05 6.89
N GLU A 141 26.36 8.48 8.06
CA GLU A 141 25.52 8.66 9.25
C GLU A 141 25.30 10.14 9.57
N ALA A 142 26.33 10.97 9.42
CA ALA A 142 26.24 12.43 9.61
C ALA A 142 25.22 13.11 8.68
N GLN A 143 24.99 12.56 7.48
CA GLN A 143 23.99 13.08 6.53
C GLN A 143 22.58 12.55 6.80
N LEU A 144 22.46 11.37 7.40
CA LEU A 144 21.18 10.72 7.71
C LEU A 144 20.60 11.15 9.07
N ARG A 145 21.47 11.38 10.06
CA ARG A 145 21.08 11.69 11.45
C ARG A 145 20.12 12.89 11.55
N PRO A 146 20.39 14.06 10.93
CA PRO A 146 19.49 15.20 11.04
C PRO A 146 18.14 14.96 10.36
N ARG A 147 18.11 14.17 9.27
CA ARG A 147 16.87 13.83 8.55
C ARG A 147 16.00 12.88 9.37
N ALA A 148 16.61 11.91 10.05
CA ALA A 148 15.92 10.99 10.93
C ALA A 148 15.34 11.72 12.16
N GLU A 149 16.11 12.61 12.77
CA GLU A 149 15.66 13.45 13.88
C GLU A 149 14.48 14.33 13.47
N ALA A 150 14.58 15.04 12.34
CA ALA A 150 13.50 15.88 11.83
C ALA A 150 12.21 15.07 11.56
N PHE A 151 12.33 13.87 10.97
CA PHE A 151 11.20 12.98 10.75
C PHE A 151 10.50 12.62 12.06
N VAL A 152 11.28 12.31 13.09
CA VAL A 152 10.72 11.87 14.37
C VAL A 152 10.12 13.05 15.16
N HIS A 153 10.78 14.21 15.15
CA HIS A 153 10.21 15.43 15.73
C HIS A 153 8.92 15.87 15.04
N SER A 154 8.77 15.64 13.73
CA SER A 154 7.53 15.92 13.00
C SER A 154 6.34 15.06 13.45
N ARG A 155 6.58 13.97 14.21
CA ARG A 155 5.57 13.04 14.71
C ARG A 155 5.50 12.97 16.23
N ASN A 156 5.93 14.04 16.90
CA ASN A 156 5.95 14.08 18.35
C ASN A 156 4.52 14.02 18.90
N PHE A 157 4.19 12.95 19.61
CA PHE A 157 2.91 12.79 20.31
C PHE A 157 3.06 13.34 21.72
N PRO A 158 2.12 14.17 22.23
CA PRO A 158 2.15 14.64 23.61
C PRO A 158 2.26 13.45 24.59
N GLY A 159 3.33 13.41 25.40
CA GLY A 159 3.59 12.35 26.38
C GLY A 159 4.43 11.16 25.90
N ALA A 160 4.83 11.10 24.61
CA ALA A 160 5.76 10.07 24.16
C ALA A 160 7.20 10.37 24.63
N PRO A 161 7.94 9.36 25.14
CA PRO A 161 9.34 9.56 25.52
C PRO A 161 10.18 9.92 24.30
N SER A 162 11.16 10.82 24.49
CA SER A 162 12.09 11.20 23.43
C SER A 162 12.77 9.95 22.85
N PRO A 163 12.70 9.74 21.54
CA PRO A 163 13.26 8.56 20.89
C PRO A 163 14.78 8.58 21.01
N ARG A 164 15.33 7.58 21.71
CA ARG A 164 16.76 7.31 21.74
C ARG A 164 17.09 6.48 20.52
N PHE A 165 17.75 7.08 19.54
CA PHE A 165 18.25 6.33 18.40
C PHE A 165 19.44 5.48 18.85
N GLU A 166 19.39 4.17 18.63
CA GLU A 166 20.60 3.35 18.62
C GLU A 166 21.55 3.90 17.53
N SER A 167 22.87 3.84 17.77
CA SER A 167 23.87 4.22 16.77
C SER A 167 23.54 3.53 15.43
N ALA A 168 23.80 4.21 14.30
CA ALA A 168 23.51 3.61 13.01
C ALA A 168 24.28 2.29 12.93
N ARG A 169 23.56 1.16 12.94
CA ARG A 169 24.19 -0.15 12.81
C ARG A 169 25.08 -0.07 11.57
N PRO A 170 26.37 -0.44 11.67
CA PRO A 170 27.24 -0.50 10.51
C PRO A 170 26.51 -1.24 9.39
N THR A 171 26.51 -0.69 8.18
CA THR A 171 25.95 -1.33 6.97
C THR A 171 26.77 -2.57 6.53
N GLU A 172 27.35 -3.29 7.47
CA GLU A 172 27.93 -4.60 7.24
C GLU A 172 26.84 -5.64 7.48
N TYR A 173 26.21 -6.07 6.39
CA TYR A 173 25.64 -7.42 6.31
C TYR A 173 26.78 -8.46 6.44
N ARG A 174 27.43 -8.52 7.60
CA ARG A 174 28.31 -9.63 7.96
C ARG A 174 27.54 -10.52 8.94
N ALA A 175 27.03 -11.62 8.42
CA ALA A 175 26.52 -12.77 9.17
C ALA A 175 25.22 -12.57 9.99
N ARG A 176 24.11 -12.20 9.34
CA ARG A 176 22.80 -12.71 9.78
C ARG A 176 22.42 -13.91 8.94
N THR A 177 22.91 -15.07 9.37
CA THR A 177 22.25 -16.34 9.10
C THR A 177 20.96 -16.30 9.92
N ASP A 178 19.88 -15.81 9.33
CA ASP A 178 18.57 -15.98 9.95
C ASP A 178 18.18 -17.45 9.71
N TRP A 179 18.40 -18.25 10.76
CA TRP A 179 17.86 -19.59 10.89
C TRP A 179 16.34 -19.49 10.84
N ALA A 180 15.73 -20.08 9.81
CA ALA A 180 14.31 -20.37 9.82
C ALA A 180 14.09 -21.64 10.65
N PHE A 181 13.29 -21.53 11.71
CA PHE A 181 12.50 -22.62 12.28
C PHE A 181 11.06 -22.38 11.88
#